data_AF-A0A838W6V1-F1
#
_entry.id   AF-A0A838W6V1-F1
#
_cell.length_a   1.000
_cell.length_b   1.000
_cell.length_c   1.000
_cell.angle_alpha   90.00
_cell.angle_beta   90.00
_cell.angle_gamma   90.00
#
_symmetry.space_group_name_H-M   'P 1'
#
loop_
_entity.id
_entity.type
_entity.pdbx_description
1 polymer ?
#
loop_
_entity_poly.entity_id
_entity_poly.type
_entity_poly.pdbx_seq_one_letter_code
_entity_poly.pdbx_strand_id
1 'polypeptide(L)'
;MIQSDIQKAGELAEQLDVKLRNSNGNLSVIYYKLEEILINYRKTGGDLELVMPSIYEVDYEFNRTLPDGRSIWIAYADVLHDDLCSQNGALHKKVEMENGATGISIISYIMEQLRLPPSSAMIVAPVAGSILGLGVKAFCKHGIDCGCN
;
A
#
# COMPACT_ATOMS: atom_id res chain seq x y z
N MET A 1 6.40 21.18 -4.96
CA MET A 1 6.42 19.98 -5.83
C MET A 1 5.88 18.75 -5.10
N ILE A 2 6.37 18.39 -3.91
CA ILE A 2 5.93 17.23 -3.10
C ILE A 2 4.40 17.14 -2.91
N GLN A 3 3.73 18.26 -2.63
CA GLN A 3 2.27 18.30 -2.43
C GLN A 3 1.48 17.90 -3.68
N SER A 4 2.03 18.15 -4.89
CA SER A 4 1.37 17.78 -6.15
C SER A 4 1.44 16.27 -6.40
N ASP A 5 2.51 15.61 -6.00
CA ASP A 5 2.69 14.17 -6.23
C ASP A 5 1.84 13.34 -5.25
N ILE A 6 1.74 13.77 -3.99
CA ILE A 6 0.83 13.15 -3.01
C ILE A 6 -0.62 13.32 -3.43
N GLN A 7 -0.99 14.48 -3.99
CA GLN A 7 -2.35 14.71 -4.47
C GLN A 7 -2.72 13.79 -5.65
N LYS A 8 -1.85 13.70 -6.67
CA LYS A 8 -2.05 12.78 -7.80
C LYS A 8 -2.10 11.32 -7.35
N ALA A 9 -1.23 10.96 -6.40
CA ALA A 9 -1.22 9.63 -5.82
C ALA A 9 -2.54 9.34 -5.07
N GLY A 10 -3.08 10.33 -4.35
CA GLY A 10 -4.37 10.24 -3.68
C GLY A 10 -5.54 10.05 -4.65
N GLU A 11 -5.58 10.83 -5.73
CA GLU A 11 -6.58 10.67 -6.80
C GLU A 11 -6.49 9.28 -7.45
N LEU A 12 -5.27 8.76 -7.66
CA LEU A 12 -5.07 7.41 -8.16
C LEU A 12 -5.58 6.35 -7.18
N ALA A 13 -5.34 6.52 -5.87
CA ALA A 13 -5.83 5.59 -4.85
C ALA A 13 -7.37 5.52 -4.85
N GLU A 14 -8.04 6.66 -4.95
CA GLU A 14 -9.51 6.72 -5.03
C GLU A 14 -10.06 6.08 -6.32
N GLN A 15 -9.39 6.31 -7.46
CA GLN A 15 -9.74 5.62 -8.71
C GLN A 15 -9.57 4.09 -8.59
N LEU A 16 -8.52 3.64 -7.91
CA LEU A 16 -8.25 2.21 -7.71
C LEU A 16 -9.23 1.58 -6.72
N ASP A 17 -9.64 2.30 -5.67
CA ASP A 17 -10.74 1.91 -4.79
C ASP A 17 -11.98 1.55 -5.62
N VAL A 18 -12.45 2.50 -6.45
CA VAL A 18 -13.66 2.31 -7.25
C VAL A 18 -13.53 1.10 -8.18
N LYS A 19 -12.38 0.95 -8.85
CA LYS A 19 -12.11 -0.22 -9.71
C LYS A 19 -12.08 -1.53 -8.92
N LEU A 20 -11.54 -1.51 -7.71
CA LEU A 20 -11.43 -2.69 -6.86
C LEU A 20 -12.81 -3.12 -6.36
N ARG A 21 -13.64 -2.17 -5.93
CA ARG A 21 -15.06 -2.43 -5.58
C ARG A 21 -15.85 -2.97 -6.76
N ASN A 22 -15.69 -2.37 -7.95
CA ASN A 22 -16.34 -2.82 -9.18
C ASN A 22 -15.86 -4.19 -9.68
N SER A 23 -14.71 -4.67 -9.21
CA SER A 23 -14.17 -6.00 -9.53
C SER A 23 -14.38 -7.01 -8.40
N ASN A 24 -15.34 -6.76 -7.50
CA ASN A 24 -15.64 -7.60 -6.33
C ASN A 24 -14.41 -7.89 -5.46
N GLY A 25 -13.51 -6.92 -5.35
CA GLY A 25 -12.30 -7.01 -4.56
C GLY A 25 -11.15 -7.80 -5.18
N ASN A 26 -11.14 -7.99 -6.50
CA ASN A 26 -10.04 -8.66 -7.18
C ASN A 26 -8.75 -7.81 -7.17
N LEU A 27 -7.81 -8.18 -6.30
CA LEU A 27 -6.52 -7.52 -6.13
C LEU A 27 -5.62 -7.54 -7.38
N SER A 28 -5.93 -8.33 -8.42
CA SER A 28 -5.18 -8.28 -9.68
C SER A 28 -5.14 -6.88 -10.29
N VAL A 29 -6.20 -6.07 -10.11
CA VAL A 29 -6.24 -4.67 -10.54
C VAL A 29 -5.15 -3.83 -9.86
N ILE A 30 -4.90 -4.11 -8.58
CA ILE A 30 -3.88 -3.44 -7.77
C ILE A 30 -2.49 -3.93 -8.17
N TYR A 31 -2.30 -5.24 -8.31
CA TYR A 31 -1.01 -5.83 -8.69
C TYR A 31 -0.54 -5.34 -10.06
N TYR A 32 -1.42 -5.33 -11.07
CA TYR A 32 -1.06 -4.82 -12.39
C TYR A 32 -0.74 -3.33 -12.38
N LYS A 33 -1.43 -2.53 -11.56
CA LYS A 33 -1.13 -1.10 -11.47
C LYS A 33 0.20 -0.86 -10.76
N LEU A 34 0.50 -1.60 -9.70
CA LEU A 34 1.82 -1.56 -9.05
C LEU A 34 2.91 -1.93 -10.04
N GLU A 35 2.74 -3.02 -10.79
CA GLU A 35 3.71 -3.45 -11.80
C GLU A 35 3.98 -2.37 -12.86
N GLU A 36 2.93 -1.73 -13.39
CA GLU A 36 3.06 -0.60 -14.32
C GLU A 36 3.90 0.54 -13.72
N ILE A 37 3.62 0.91 -12.47
CA ILE A 37 4.32 1.99 -11.77
C ILE A 37 5.78 1.62 -11.53
N LEU A 38 6.07 0.38 -11.11
CA LEU A 38 7.42 -0.11 -10.86
C LEU A 38 8.26 -0.18 -12.14
N ILE A 39 7.65 -0.58 -13.26
CA ILE A 39 8.31 -0.54 -14.57
C ILE A 39 8.71 0.90 -14.92
N ASN A 40 7.80 1.86 -14.75
CA ASN A 40 8.08 3.25 -15.05
C ASN A 40 9.12 3.86 -14.10
N TYR A 41 9.02 3.57 -12.80
CA TYR A 41 9.96 4.03 -11.78
C TYR A 41 11.40 3.58 -12.09
N ARG A 42 11.58 2.31 -12.46
CA ARG A 42 12.88 1.76 -12.90
C ARG A 42 13.39 2.41 -14.19
N LYS A 43 12.52 2.60 -15.20
CA LYS A 43 12.89 3.25 -16.47
C LYS A 43 13.38 4.69 -16.28
N THR A 44 12.91 5.37 -15.24
CA THR A 44 13.36 6.72 -14.88
C THR A 44 14.57 6.75 -13.95
N GLY A 45 15.20 5.61 -13.68
CA GLY A 45 16.38 5.50 -12.80
C GLY A 45 16.05 5.51 -11.31
N GLY A 46 14.81 5.23 -10.93
CA GLY A 46 14.39 5.12 -9.53
C GLY A 46 15.00 3.90 -8.84
N ASP A 47 15.39 4.08 -7.58
CA ASP A 47 15.98 3.05 -6.75
C ASP A 47 14.89 2.35 -5.92
N LEU A 48 14.66 1.07 -6.19
CA LEU A 48 13.62 0.30 -5.52
C LEU A 48 13.92 0.12 -4.02
N GLU A 49 15.17 0.20 -3.58
CA GLU A 49 15.50 0.10 -2.16
C GLU A 49 14.90 1.26 -1.36
N LEU A 50 14.72 2.43 -1.99
CA LEU A 50 14.16 3.62 -1.34
C LEU A 50 12.64 3.57 -1.13
N VAL A 51 11.96 2.68 -1.85
CA VAL A 51 10.49 2.60 -1.85
C VAL A 51 9.98 1.29 -1.24
N MET A 52 10.89 0.38 -0.90
CA MET A 52 10.59 -0.81 -0.12
C MET A 52 10.52 -0.44 1.37
N PRO A 53 9.51 -0.93 2.12
CA PRO A 53 9.43 -0.67 3.54
C PRO A 53 10.57 -1.38 4.29
N SER A 54 11.19 -0.69 5.23
CA SER A 54 12.47 -1.06 5.88
C SER A 54 12.41 -2.27 6.83
N ILE A 55 11.21 -2.79 7.15
CA ILE A 55 11.02 -3.98 8.00
C ILE A 55 11.18 -5.30 7.19
N TYR A 56 11.40 -5.21 5.88
CA TYR A 56 11.74 -6.35 5.02
C TYR A 56 13.22 -6.76 5.14
N GLU A 57 13.62 -7.23 6.34
CA GLU A 57 14.90 -7.95 6.53
C GLU A 57 14.75 -9.49 6.49
N VAL A 58 13.55 -10.03 6.25
CA VAL A 58 13.28 -11.47 6.39
C VAL A 58 13.09 -12.17 5.03
N ASP A 59 14.09 -12.99 4.67
CA ASP A 59 14.06 -14.13 3.75
C ASP A 59 13.37 -13.98 2.38
N TYR A 60 13.98 -13.21 1.47
CA TYR A 60 13.80 -13.43 0.02
C TYR A 60 15.15 -13.39 -0.71
N GLU A 61 15.89 -14.50 -0.65
CA GLU A 61 17.02 -14.76 -1.58
C GLU A 61 16.55 -14.91 -3.04
N PHE A 62 15.24 -14.98 -3.32
CA PHE A 62 14.72 -15.28 -4.66
C PHE A 62 14.09 -14.11 -5.45
N ASN A 63 13.82 -12.94 -4.87
CA ASN A 63 13.11 -11.86 -5.59
C ASN A 63 13.67 -10.44 -5.43
N ARG A 64 14.87 -10.28 -4.84
CA ARG A 64 15.54 -8.98 -4.70
C ARG A 64 15.84 -8.29 -6.03
N THR A 65 15.99 -9.04 -7.13
CA THR A 65 16.47 -8.48 -8.39
C THR A 65 15.40 -7.69 -9.15
N LEU A 66 14.13 -8.11 -9.11
CA LEU A 66 13.02 -7.46 -9.84
C LEU A 66 11.65 -7.75 -9.19
N PRO A 67 11.29 -7.10 -8.06
CA PRO A 67 10.00 -7.33 -7.42
C PRO A 67 8.84 -6.97 -8.37
N ASP A 68 7.83 -7.84 -8.43
CA ASP A 68 6.59 -7.62 -9.18
C ASP A 68 5.55 -6.88 -8.32
N GLY A 69 4.45 -6.45 -8.95
CA GLY A 69 3.41 -5.69 -8.26
C GLY A 69 2.75 -6.45 -7.10
N ARG A 70 2.69 -7.78 -7.16
CA ARG A 70 2.17 -8.61 -6.06
C ARG A 70 3.13 -8.61 -4.88
N SER A 71 4.42 -8.79 -5.13
CA SER A 71 5.46 -8.83 -4.10
C SER A 71 5.53 -7.51 -3.33
N ILE A 72 5.44 -6.37 -4.05
CA ILE A 72 5.36 -5.05 -3.41
C ILE A 72 4.10 -4.92 -2.55
N TRP A 73 2.94 -5.33 -3.05
CA TRP A 73 1.70 -5.23 -2.28
C TRP A 73 1.79 -6.05 -0.99
N ILE A 74 2.30 -7.28 -1.05
CA ILE A 74 2.51 -8.13 0.13
C ILE A 74 3.45 -7.43 1.11
N ALA A 75 4.53 -6.83 0.61
CA ALA A 75 5.48 -6.17 1.48
C ALA A 75 4.89 -5.01 2.28
N TYR A 76 4.05 -4.21 1.63
CA TYR A 76 3.30 -3.17 2.31
C TYR A 76 2.20 -3.73 3.22
N ALA A 77 1.52 -4.80 2.81
CA ALA A 77 0.47 -5.42 3.61
C ALA A 77 1.00 -5.94 4.94
N ASP A 78 2.20 -6.55 4.94
CA ASP A 78 2.83 -7.09 6.15
C ASP A 78 3.20 -5.98 7.14
N VAL A 79 3.84 -4.90 6.67
CA VAL A 79 4.27 -3.81 7.56
C VAL A 79 3.10 -2.96 8.08
N LEU A 80 1.99 -2.92 7.35
CA LEU A 80 0.78 -2.21 7.75
C LEU A 80 -0.20 -3.11 8.53
N HIS A 81 0.06 -4.43 8.60
CA HIS A 81 -0.86 -5.41 9.17
C HIS A 81 -1.32 -5.02 10.57
N ASP A 82 -0.39 -4.80 11.50
CA ASP A 82 -0.72 -4.56 12.90
C ASP A 82 -1.53 -3.26 13.09
N ASP A 83 -1.21 -2.22 12.32
CA ASP A 83 -1.90 -0.93 12.41
C ASP A 83 -3.29 -0.95 11.73
N LEU A 84 -3.49 -1.81 10.73
CA LEU A 84 -4.80 -2.02 10.11
C LEU A 84 -5.68 -2.97 10.94
N CYS A 85 -5.09 -3.95 11.61
CA CYS A 85 -5.84 -5.05 12.24
C CYS A 85 -6.08 -4.88 13.73
N SER A 86 -5.26 -4.06 14.40
CA SER A 86 -5.54 -3.63 15.75
C SER A 86 -6.66 -2.58 15.77
N GLN A 87 -7.68 -2.77 16.60
CA GLN A 87 -8.72 -1.74 16.84
C GLN A 87 -8.14 -0.42 17.38
N ASN A 88 -6.94 -0.48 17.96
CA ASN A 88 -6.23 0.68 18.45
C ASN A 88 -5.32 1.34 17.41
N GLY A 89 -5.08 0.67 16.28
CA GLY A 89 -4.25 1.16 15.19
C GLY A 89 -4.81 2.44 14.58
N ALA A 90 -3.92 3.35 14.20
CA ALA A 90 -4.30 4.64 13.66
C ALA A 90 -4.84 4.51 12.24
N LEU A 91 -4.29 3.64 11.39
CA LEU A 91 -4.91 3.29 10.11
C LEU A 91 -6.28 2.64 10.29
N HIS A 92 -6.41 1.70 11.23
CA HIS A 92 -7.71 1.08 11.52
C HIS A 92 -8.78 2.12 11.85
N LYS A 93 -8.49 3.02 12.79
CA LYS A 93 -9.41 4.10 13.19
C LYS A 93 -9.72 5.03 12.03
N LYS A 94 -8.71 5.39 11.24
CA LYS A 94 -8.87 6.25 10.07
C LYS A 94 -9.79 5.64 9.01
N VAL A 95 -9.74 4.33 8.82
CA VAL A 95 -10.52 3.63 7.80
C VAL A 95 -11.92 3.26 8.31
N GLU A 96 -12.06 2.76 9.54
CA GLU A 96 -13.33 2.20 10.05
C GLU A 96 -14.13 3.17 10.93
N MET A 97 -13.49 4.17 11.56
CA MET A 97 -14.15 5.05 12.53
C MET A 97 -14.27 6.50 12.05
N GLU A 98 -13.33 6.98 11.25
CA GLU A 98 -13.39 8.33 10.66
C GLU A 98 -14.22 8.29 9.36
N ASN A 99 -15.41 8.88 9.38
CA ASN A 99 -16.19 9.13 8.15
C ASN A 99 -15.43 10.13 7.27
N GLY A 100 -14.54 9.64 6.39
CA GLY A 100 -13.83 10.48 5.43
C GLY A 100 -12.38 10.11 5.14
N ALA A 101 -11.98 8.84 5.24
CA ALA A 101 -10.70 8.41 4.68
C ALA A 101 -10.62 8.76 3.18
N THR A 102 -9.59 9.52 2.79
CA THR A 102 -9.32 9.90 1.40
C THR A 102 -8.02 9.28 0.95
N GLY A 103 -7.79 9.21 -0.36
CA GLY A 103 -6.53 8.68 -0.89
C GLY A 103 -5.33 9.45 -0.35
N ILE A 104 -5.45 10.78 -0.28
CA ILE A 104 -4.40 11.67 0.23
C ILE A 104 -4.10 11.39 1.71
N SER A 105 -5.13 11.24 2.56
CA SER A 105 -4.92 11.06 4.00
C SER A 105 -4.29 9.70 4.32
N ILE A 106 -4.67 8.64 3.61
CA ILE A 106 -4.07 7.30 3.76
C ILE A 106 -2.62 7.28 3.27
N ILE A 107 -2.35 7.86 2.09
CA ILE A 107 -0.98 7.91 1.54
C ILE A 107 -0.06 8.71 2.44
N SER A 108 -0.51 9.89 2.90
CA SER A 108 0.30 10.75 3.77
C SER A 108 0.67 10.01 5.05
N TYR A 109 -0.28 9.29 5.63
CA TYR A 109 -0.05 8.48 6.83
C TYR A 109 0.97 7.36 6.57
N ILE A 110 0.79 6.55 5.52
CA ILE A 110 1.71 5.44 5.21
C ILE A 110 3.14 5.96 4.98
N MET A 111 3.27 7.05 4.23
CA MET A 111 4.57 7.67 3.95
C MET A 111 5.25 8.17 5.22
N GLU A 112 4.50 8.81 6.12
CA GLU A 112 5.04 9.30 7.40
C GLU A 112 5.43 8.14 8.32
N GLN A 113 4.55 7.16 8.49
CA GLN A 113 4.78 5.99 9.35
C GLN A 113 6.02 5.20 8.92
N LEU A 114 6.17 4.96 7.61
CA LEU A 114 7.26 4.19 7.04
C LEU A 114 8.49 5.05 6.68
N ARG A 115 8.44 6.37 6.94
CA ARG A 115 9.49 7.35 6.61
C ARG A 115 9.94 7.28 5.15
N LEU A 116 8.98 7.09 4.25
CA LEU A 116 9.25 6.94 2.82
C LEU A 116 9.57 8.29 2.17
N PRO A 117 10.47 8.32 1.17
CA PRO A 117 10.72 9.54 0.40
C PRO A 117 9.50 9.94 -0.43
N PRO A 118 9.36 11.23 -0.80
CA PRO A 118 8.26 11.72 -1.64
C PRO A 118 8.07 10.96 -2.96
N SER A 119 9.16 10.44 -3.54
CA SER A 119 9.14 9.63 -4.77
C SER A 119 8.32 8.34 -4.65
N SER A 120 8.07 7.86 -3.43
CA SER A 120 7.31 6.63 -3.17
C SER A 120 5.80 6.83 -3.28
N ALA A 121 5.30 8.07 -3.29
CA ALA A 121 3.86 8.36 -3.21
C ALA A 121 3.03 7.58 -4.25
N MET A 122 3.51 7.54 -5.50
CA MET A 122 2.82 6.81 -6.58
C MET A 122 2.82 5.29 -6.36
N ILE A 123 3.84 4.72 -5.71
CA ILE A 123 3.90 3.29 -5.39
C ILE A 123 2.98 2.97 -4.20
N VAL A 124 2.85 3.90 -3.25
CA VAL A 124 1.93 3.76 -2.12
C VAL A 124 0.46 3.87 -2.57
N ALA A 125 0.17 4.61 -3.65
CA ALA A 125 -1.21 4.84 -4.10
C ALA A 125 -2.03 3.56 -4.33
N PRO A 126 -1.56 2.52 -5.04
CA PRO A 126 -2.30 1.25 -5.14
C PRO A 126 -2.52 0.54 -3.80
N VAL A 127 -1.59 0.64 -2.85
CA VAL A 127 -1.76 0.09 -1.50
C VAL A 127 -2.89 0.84 -0.79
N ALA A 128 -2.86 2.17 -0.80
CA ALA A 128 -3.92 3.00 -0.24
C ALA A 128 -5.29 2.73 -0.91
N GLY A 129 -5.33 2.56 -2.23
CA GLY A 129 -6.53 2.20 -2.97
C GLY A 129 -7.09 0.83 -2.54
N SER A 130 -6.22 -0.13 -2.21
CA SER A 130 -6.66 -1.43 -1.68
C SER A 130 -7.21 -1.33 -0.26
N ILE A 131 -6.66 -0.46 0.59
CA ILE A 131 -7.19 -0.16 1.93
C ILE A 131 -8.57 0.48 1.82
N LEU A 132 -8.73 1.49 0.97
CA LEU A 132 -10.01 2.18 0.76
C LEU A 132 -11.07 1.26 0.13
N GLY A 133 -10.66 0.45 -0.86
CA GLY A 133 -11.56 -0.39 -1.63
C GLY A 133 -12.07 -1.61 -0.84
N LEU A 134 -11.22 -2.22 -0.01
CA LEU A 134 -11.53 -3.46 0.71
C LEU A 134 -11.74 -3.29 2.21
N GLY A 135 -11.36 -2.14 2.77
CA GLY A 135 -11.30 -1.93 4.21
C GLY A 135 -10.16 -2.72 4.88
N VAL A 136 -10.12 -2.64 6.21
CA VAL A 136 -9.02 -3.24 7.00
C VAL A 136 -8.95 -4.76 6.90
N LYS A 137 -10.10 -5.42 6.66
CA LYS A 137 -10.23 -6.89 6.68
C LYS A 137 -9.41 -7.60 5.61
N ALA A 138 -9.08 -6.94 4.49
CA ALA A 138 -8.24 -7.52 3.46
C ALA A 138 -6.79 -7.77 3.91
N PHE A 139 -6.35 -7.00 4.90
CA PHE A 139 -5.00 -7.07 5.46
C PHE A 139 -4.95 -8.05 6.62
N CYS A 140 -6.04 -8.19 7.40
CA CYS A 140 -6.06 -9.03 8.60
C CYS A 140 -6.17 -10.53 8.36
N LYS A 141 -6.42 -10.95 7.12
CA LYS A 141 -6.36 -12.37 6.74
C LYS A 141 -4.96 -12.82 6.34
N HIS A 142 -4.03 -11.89 6.10
CA HIS A 142 -2.63 -12.21 5.77
C HIS A 142 -1.79 -12.60 7.00
N GLY A 143 -2.35 -12.52 8.21
CA GLY A 143 -1.69 -12.89 9.47
C GLY A 143 -2.33 -14.05 10.25
N ILE A 144 -3.22 -14.86 9.64
CA ILE A 144 -3.79 -16.04 10.32
C ILE A 144 -2.78 -17.18 10.32
N ASP A 145 -1.72 -16.99 11.09
CA ASP A 145 -0.96 -18.02 11.81
C ASP A 145 -0.41 -17.48 13.15
N CYS A 146 -1.10 -16.51 13.77
CA CYS A 146 -0.86 -16.12 15.16
C CYS A 146 -2.12 -16.35 16.00
N GLY A 147 -2.06 -17.43 16.77
CA GLY A 147 -3.17 -18.04 17.50
C GLY A 147 -3.87 -17.11 18.49
N CYS A 148 -5.20 -17.11 18.42
CA CYS A 148 -6.03 -16.89 19.58
C CYS A 148 -5.99 -18.15 20.46
N ASN A 149 -5.34 -18.07 21.62
CA ASN A 149 -5.80 -18.66 22.88
C ASN A 149 -5.11 -17.95 24.04
#